data_AF-A0A815J0P8-F1
#
_entry.id   AF-A0A815J0P8-F1
#
_cell.length_a   1.000
_cell.length_b   1.000
_cell.length_c   1.000
_cell.angle_alpha   90.00
_cell.angle_beta   90.00
_cell.angle_gamma   90.00
#
_symmetry.space_group_name_H-M   'P 1'
#
loop_
_entity.id
_entity.type
_entity.pdbx_description
1 polymer ?
#
loop_
_entity_poly.entity_id
_entity_poly.type
_entity_poly.pdbx_seq_one_letter_code
_entity_poly.pdbx_strand_id
1 'polypeptide(L)'
;MQRHHSFILCFHLSIVTVTANRLQDVVLDTDPYTSDRRNPSNRKKPGGPLFRVYGKAIYYAEWLPNNENRPNVVLMQIDGARARKEASFYVKLTRHPHIVRTFGFVHDRDSVEQNRSVLLLQEFASSGSLYELLQNEREALDEKVLIHMFLQIVEAMIYLASNNVVHGDLACRNVLVFRFDRCHLEKNIVKITDFGLSRHSALYSMVSSSACTTLNIVPVRYAAPEVLLDSANSTNYTEKSDVYSMGVLMWEAYTRFLMPWADIENDNDIVRRVIQGDRLPQPSSCSQPYWSIIVKTWAQSPTDRPTFSELKHLLAEQYYRGIPRWKQIAPGICLEGPCSNQLCEAYNQGNVIICLGMREFDVVGESDETTTKCPMCSMYVETKACAFNKCRRRWSGIKQPWNGQPIRVSEDWKIVDDEYERFTEDRSGTFNWRQLKFEAKPL
;
A
#
# COMPACT_ATOMS: atom_id res chain seq x y z
N MET A 1 -36.64 27.08 22.99
CA MET A 1 -35.17 27.13 23.06
C MET A 1 -34.67 25.92 23.86
N GLN A 2 -34.46 24.79 23.20
CA GLN A 2 -33.80 23.63 23.81
C GLN A 2 -32.63 23.24 22.90
N ARG A 3 -31.46 23.10 23.54
CA ARG A 3 -30.15 22.93 22.93
C ARG A 3 -30.07 21.54 22.27
N HIS A 4 -29.75 21.53 20.98
CA HIS A 4 -29.36 20.34 20.24
C HIS A 4 -28.06 19.77 20.82
N HIS A 5 -28.09 18.54 21.31
CA HIS A 5 -26.88 17.81 21.68
C HIS A 5 -26.35 17.06 20.46
N SER A 6 -25.40 17.67 19.76
CA SER A 6 -24.48 16.95 18.87
C SER A 6 -23.65 15.98 19.72
N PHE A 7 -23.55 14.71 19.33
CA PHE A 7 -22.66 13.76 20.02
C PHE A 7 -21.20 14.12 19.75
N ILE A 8 -20.50 14.55 20.79
CA ILE A 8 -19.10 14.98 20.79
C ILE A 8 -18.27 13.82 21.33
N LEU A 9 -17.49 13.16 20.46
CA LEU A 9 -16.51 12.16 20.88
C LEU A 9 -15.15 12.85 21.12
N CYS A 10 -14.60 12.70 22.33
CA CYS A 10 -13.38 13.40 22.75
C CYS A 10 -12.19 12.43 22.84
N PHE A 11 -11.16 12.65 22.02
CA PHE A 11 -9.89 11.94 22.08
C PHE A 11 -8.74 12.91 22.28
N HIS A 12 -8.07 12.82 23.44
CA HIS A 12 -6.77 13.44 23.78
C HIS A 12 -6.48 14.84 23.18
N LEU A 13 -7.45 15.78 23.27
CA LEU A 13 -7.45 17.19 22.79
C LEU A 13 -8.09 17.44 21.41
N SER A 14 -8.89 16.53 20.85
CA SER A 14 -9.66 16.77 19.62
C SER A 14 -11.03 16.10 19.63
N ILE A 15 -12.03 16.82 19.12
CA ILE A 15 -13.44 16.39 19.07
C ILE A 15 -13.75 15.87 17.67
N VAL A 16 -14.67 14.90 17.52
CA VAL A 16 -15.19 14.42 16.24
C VAL A 16 -16.72 14.43 16.27
N THR A 17 -17.37 14.78 15.15
CA THR A 17 -18.82 14.66 14.93
C THR A 17 -19.16 13.70 13.80
N VAL A 18 -20.26 12.96 13.97
CA VAL A 18 -20.81 12.02 12.97
C VAL A 18 -21.88 12.74 12.16
N THR A 19 -21.80 12.70 10.82
CA THR A 19 -22.80 13.34 9.96
C THR A 19 -24.02 12.44 9.71
N ALA A 20 -25.21 12.99 10.01
CA ALA A 20 -26.58 12.48 9.86
C ALA A 20 -27.13 11.47 10.91
N ASN A 21 -28.31 11.80 11.43
CA ASN A 21 -28.87 11.42 12.75
C ASN A 21 -30.12 10.53 12.68
N ARG A 22 -30.17 9.53 13.57
CA ARG A 22 -31.22 9.31 14.59
C ARG A 22 -30.97 7.92 15.23
N LEU A 23 -30.28 7.87 16.37
CA LEU A 23 -31.02 7.47 17.57
C LEU A 23 -31.87 8.71 17.92
N GLN A 24 -32.98 8.87 17.19
CA GLN A 24 -34.08 9.83 17.39
C GLN A 24 -33.64 11.26 17.91
N ASP A 25 -33.11 12.27 17.18
CA ASP A 25 -33.91 13.24 16.41
C ASP A 25 -33.21 14.32 15.55
N VAL A 26 -33.22 14.31 14.18
CA VAL A 26 -32.86 15.50 13.33
C VAL A 26 -33.51 15.56 11.92
N VAL A 27 -33.73 16.80 11.47
CA VAL A 27 -34.14 17.32 10.15
C VAL A 27 -32.93 17.66 9.28
N LEU A 28 -33.01 17.36 7.98
CA LEU A 28 -31.96 17.37 6.97
C LEU A 28 -31.44 18.78 6.61
N ASP A 29 -30.14 18.87 6.33
CA ASP A 29 -29.61 19.79 5.32
C ASP A 29 -29.08 18.95 4.15
N THR A 30 -29.39 19.36 2.94
CA THR A 30 -29.22 18.59 1.70
C THR A 30 -27.99 19.09 0.92
N ASP A 31 -27.08 18.16 0.65
CA ASP A 31 -26.21 18.06 -0.55
C ASP A 31 -24.84 18.76 -0.55
N PRO A 32 -23.76 18.01 -0.89
CA PRO A 32 -22.78 18.54 -1.85
C PRO A 32 -22.38 17.55 -2.98
N TYR A 33 -23.12 16.48 -3.25
CA TYR A 33 -22.82 15.54 -4.35
C TYR A 33 -24.03 15.26 -5.24
N THR A 34 -24.45 16.26 -6.02
CA THR A 34 -25.11 16.02 -7.30
C THR A 34 -24.21 16.36 -8.48
N SER A 35 -23.59 15.34 -9.08
CA SER A 35 -23.38 15.31 -10.54
C SER A 35 -23.09 13.89 -11.04
N ASP A 36 -24.06 12.97 -10.93
CA ASP A 36 -24.16 11.90 -11.92
C ASP A 36 -25.63 11.54 -12.20
N ARG A 37 -26.18 12.22 -13.22
CA ARG A 37 -27.51 11.95 -13.76
C ARG A 37 -27.41 10.75 -14.70
N ARG A 38 -27.28 9.52 -14.18
CA ARG A 38 -27.39 8.32 -15.04
C ARG A 38 -27.60 6.96 -14.35
N ASN A 39 -28.24 6.87 -13.17
CA ASN A 39 -28.86 5.58 -12.76
C ASN A 39 -29.90 5.73 -11.61
N PRO A 40 -31.21 5.49 -11.82
CA PRO A 40 -32.22 5.73 -10.78
C PRO A 40 -32.32 4.66 -9.69
N SER A 41 -31.61 3.53 -9.80
CA SER A 41 -31.82 2.35 -8.93
C SER A 41 -30.92 2.28 -7.69
N ASN A 42 -29.97 3.20 -7.50
CA ASN A 42 -28.96 3.11 -6.43
C ASN A 42 -28.96 4.30 -5.46
N ARG A 43 -30.15 4.80 -5.07
CA ARG A 43 -30.27 5.83 -4.03
C ARG A 43 -29.93 5.25 -2.65
N LYS A 44 -28.66 5.32 -2.26
CA LYS A 44 -28.22 5.12 -0.86
C LYS A 44 -28.96 6.13 0.03
N LYS A 45 -29.63 5.65 1.07
CA LYS A 45 -30.39 6.51 2.00
C LYS A 45 -29.44 7.43 2.79
N PRO A 46 -29.77 8.72 3.02
CA PRO A 46 -28.98 9.59 3.89
C PRO A 46 -28.93 9.06 5.34
N GLY A 47 -27.75 8.98 5.94
CA GLY A 47 -27.57 8.70 7.38
C GLY A 47 -27.51 7.22 7.82
N GLY A 48 -27.41 6.27 6.89
CA GLY A 48 -27.06 4.88 7.20
C GLY A 48 -25.55 4.68 7.37
N PRO A 49 -25.09 3.58 7.99
CA PRO A 49 -23.67 3.22 7.94
C PRO A 49 -23.22 3.11 6.48
N LEU A 50 -21.99 3.57 6.19
CA LEU A 50 -21.33 3.37 4.89
C LEU A 50 -21.30 1.89 4.52
N PHE A 51 -21.10 1.04 5.53
CA PHE A 51 -21.01 -0.41 5.40
C PHE A 51 -21.53 -1.08 6.67
N ARG A 52 -22.29 -2.17 6.52
CA ARG A 52 -22.75 -3.00 7.64
C ARG A 52 -22.63 -4.47 7.28
N VAL A 53 -21.81 -5.20 8.03
CA VAL A 53 -21.64 -6.65 7.90
C VAL A 53 -21.48 -7.23 9.30
N TYR A 54 -22.36 -8.16 9.67
CA TYR A 54 -22.33 -8.99 10.88
C TYR A 54 -21.56 -8.39 12.09
N GLY A 55 -22.20 -7.53 12.91
CA GLY A 55 -21.57 -6.98 14.12
C GLY A 55 -20.47 -5.93 13.88
N LYS A 56 -20.24 -5.53 12.62
CA LYS A 56 -19.43 -4.37 12.23
C LYS A 56 -20.27 -3.35 11.47
N ALA A 57 -20.15 -2.08 11.84
CA ALA A 57 -20.77 -0.97 11.14
C ALA A 57 -19.76 0.18 11.00
N ILE A 58 -19.65 0.74 9.79
CA ILE A 58 -18.73 1.84 9.48
C ILE A 58 -19.53 3.10 9.25
N TYR A 59 -19.20 4.18 9.94
CA TYR A 59 -19.82 5.49 9.83
C TYR A 59 -18.77 6.52 9.39
N TYR A 60 -19.14 7.44 8.51
CA TYR A 60 -18.30 8.59 8.18
C TYR A 60 -18.27 9.58 9.35
N ALA A 61 -17.12 10.21 9.58
CA ALA A 61 -16.96 11.17 10.67
C ALA A 61 -16.01 12.31 10.30
N GLU A 62 -16.19 13.46 10.94
CA GLU A 62 -15.43 14.69 10.69
C GLU A 62 -14.83 15.26 11.98
N TRP A 63 -13.63 15.82 11.90
CA TRP A 63 -12.97 16.46 13.03
C TRP A 63 -13.64 17.80 13.39
N LEU A 64 -13.67 18.12 14.68
CA LEU A 64 -14.08 19.41 15.22
C LEU A 64 -12.92 20.14 15.95
N PRO A 65 -12.75 21.46 15.72
CA PRO A 65 -13.41 22.22 14.66
C PRO A 65 -13.00 21.69 13.28
N ASN A 66 -13.89 21.86 12.29
CA ASN A 66 -13.62 21.41 10.94
C ASN A 66 -12.34 22.10 10.45
N ASN A 67 -11.30 21.31 10.23
CA ASN A 67 -9.97 21.78 9.91
C ASN A 67 -9.53 21.06 8.64
N GLU A 68 -9.40 21.82 7.56
CA GLU A 68 -9.05 21.32 6.22
C GLU A 68 -7.72 20.54 6.20
N ASN A 69 -6.85 20.74 7.20
CA ASN A 69 -5.57 20.03 7.30
C ASN A 69 -5.65 18.67 8.02
N ARG A 70 -6.84 18.21 8.45
CA ARG A 70 -7.00 16.92 9.13
C ARG A 70 -7.52 15.85 8.17
N PRO A 71 -7.02 14.61 8.25
CA PRO A 71 -7.47 13.54 7.37
C PRO A 71 -8.93 13.17 7.67
N ASN A 72 -9.69 12.81 6.63
CA ASN A 72 -11.01 12.22 6.77
C ASN A 72 -10.94 10.95 7.63
N VAL A 73 -12.00 10.70 8.40
CA VAL A 73 -12.05 9.59 9.37
C VAL A 73 -13.35 8.80 9.28
N VAL A 74 -13.28 7.57 9.76
CA VAL A 74 -14.44 6.70 9.96
C VAL A 74 -14.51 6.20 11.39
N LEU A 75 -15.72 5.92 11.84
CA LEU A 75 -15.99 5.19 13.06
C LEU A 75 -16.41 3.78 12.71
N MET A 76 -15.63 2.80 13.14
CA MET A 76 -15.94 1.38 13.01
C MET A 76 -16.43 0.84 14.34
N GLN A 77 -17.70 0.44 14.40
CA GLN A 77 -18.28 -0.24 15.54
C GLN A 77 -17.85 -1.70 15.55
N ILE A 78 -17.35 -2.15 16.69
CA ILE A 78 -17.03 -3.54 17.00
C ILE A 78 -17.88 -3.96 18.19
N ASP A 79 -18.69 -4.99 18.01
CA ASP A 79 -19.52 -5.56 19.05
C ASP A 79 -18.85 -6.79 19.71
N GLY A 80 -19.15 -7.02 21.00
CA GLY A 80 -18.77 -8.21 21.75
C GLY A 80 -17.99 -7.95 23.04
N ALA A 81 -17.98 -8.95 23.92
CA ALA A 81 -17.33 -8.88 25.24
C ALA A 81 -15.80 -8.63 25.20
N ARG A 82 -15.18 -8.75 24.01
CA ARG A 82 -13.74 -8.56 23.79
C ARG A 82 -13.39 -7.36 22.93
N ALA A 83 -14.39 -6.59 22.49
CA ALA A 83 -14.22 -5.45 21.58
C ALA A 83 -13.14 -4.46 22.07
N ARG A 84 -13.05 -4.22 23.39
CA ARG A 84 -12.01 -3.35 23.97
C ARG A 84 -10.58 -3.90 23.79
N LYS A 85 -10.40 -5.21 24.01
CA LYS A 85 -9.08 -5.82 23.87
C LYS A 85 -8.66 -5.80 22.40
N GLU A 86 -9.58 -6.15 21.51
CA GLU A 86 -9.39 -6.05 20.05
C GLU A 86 -9.04 -4.62 19.60
N ALA A 87 -9.80 -3.62 20.05
CA ALA A 87 -9.54 -2.22 19.76
C ALA A 87 -8.13 -1.76 20.21
N SER A 88 -7.66 -2.27 21.35
CA SER A 88 -6.30 -1.99 21.84
C SER A 88 -5.22 -2.58 20.93
N PHE A 89 -5.48 -3.72 20.28
CA PHE A 89 -4.58 -4.31 19.28
C PHE A 89 -4.49 -3.43 18.02
N TYR A 90 -5.61 -2.97 17.50
CA TYR A 90 -5.63 -2.05 16.35
C TYR A 90 -4.82 -0.78 16.60
N VAL A 91 -4.97 -0.16 17.79
CA VAL A 91 -4.19 1.03 18.17
C VAL A 91 -2.69 0.72 18.28
N LYS A 92 -2.30 -0.49 18.72
CA LYS A 92 -0.88 -0.87 18.83
C LYS A 92 -0.22 -1.05 17.45
N LEU A 93 -0.94 -1.62 16.49
CA LEU A 93 -0.43 -1.97 15.15
C LEU A 93 -0.44 -0.80 14.15
N THR A 94 -1.00 0.35 14.55
CA THR A 94 -1.18 1.55 13.70
C THR A 94 0.10 2.22 13.18
N ARG A 95 1.29 1.70 13.50
CA ARG A 95 2.59 2.35 13.23
C ARG A 95 3.16 2.04 11.85
N HIS A 96 2.56 1.12 11.10
CA HIS A 96 3.02 0.72 9.78
C HIS A 96 2.34 1.55 8.67
N PRO A 97 3.06 2.05 7.65
CA PRO A 97 2.49 2.88 6.58
C PRO A 97 1.41 2.18 5.75
N HIS A 98 1.48 0.85 5.63
CA HIS A 98 0.55 0.02 4.86
C HIS A 98 -0.47 -0.73 5.72
N ILE A 99 -0.73 -0.24 6.93
CA ILE A 99 -1.81 -0.72 7.82
C ILE A 99 -2.72 0.46 8.15
N VAL A 100 -4.04 0.23 8.10
CA VAL A 100 -5.02 1.28 8.39
C VAL A 100 -4.78 1.86 9.79
N ARG A 101 -4.55 3.15 9.83
CA ARG A 101 -4.26 3.90 11.04
C ARG A 101 -5.50 3.96 11.91
N THR A 102 -5.36 3.47 13.13
CA THR A 102 -6.37 3.58 14.19
C THR A 102 -5.91 4.62 15.20
N PHE A 103 -6.61 5.76 15.24
CA PHE A 103 -6.28 6.89 16.11
C PHE A 103 -6.62 6.61 17.58
N GLY A 104 -7.64 5.78 17.83
CA GLY A 104 -8.10 5.44 19.16
C GLY A 104 -9.43 4.69 19.12
N PHE A 105 -9.99 4.41 20.31
CA PHE A 105 -11.31 3.83 20.44
C PHE A 105 -12.10 4.40 21.62
N VAL A 106 -13.43 4.47 21.49
CA VAL A 106 -14.37 5.00 22.48
C VAL A 106 -15.43 3.96 22.81
N HIS A 107 -15.91 4.03 24.04
CA HIS A 107 -17.06 3.25 24.48
C HIS A 107 -18.35 3.89 23.97
N ASP A 108 -19.23 3.06 23.44
CA ASP A 108 -20.63 3.43 23.27
C ASP A 108 -21.26 3.63 24.65
N ARG A 109 -21.77 4.82 24.93
CA ARG A 109 -22.35 5.17 26.24
C ARG A 109 -23.83 4.80 26.35
N ASP A 110 -24.50 4.51 25.23
CA ASP A 110 -25.93 4.24 25.16
C ASP A 110 -26.26 2.73 25.25
N SER A 111 -25.25 1.86 25.30
CA SER A 111 -25.46 0.45 25.58
C SER A 111 -25.83 0.27 27.06
N VAL A 112 -27.14 0.17 27.34
CA VAL A 112 -27.75 -0.07 28.66
C VAL A 112 -27.16 -1.31 29.36
N GLU A 113 -26.52 -2.21 28.61
CA GLU A 113 -25.67 -3.27 29.11
C GLU A 113 -24.18 -2.87 29.01
N GLN A 114 -23.57 -2.53 30.13
CA GLN A 114 -22.13 -2.27 30.23
C GLN A 114 -21.31 -3.42 29.59
N ASN A 115 -20.51 -3.11 28.54
CA ASN A 115 -19.51 -3.96 27.86
C ASN A 115 -19.89 -4.71 26.57
N ARG A 116 -20.63 -4.13 25.61
CA ARG A 116 -20.83 -4.84 24.32
C ARG A 116 -20.44 -4.13 23.04
N SER A 117 -20.06 -2.85 23.00
CA SER A 117 -19.61 -2.22 21.76
C SER A 117 -18.50 -1.18 21.97
N VAL A 118 -17.59 -1.09 20.99
CA VAL A 118 -16.50 -0.12 20.93
C VAL A 118 -16.47 0.51 19.54
N LEU A 119 -16.27 1.82 19.46
CA LEU A 119 -16.10 2.54 18.21
C LEU A 119 -14.61 2.84 17.99
N LEU A 120 -14.02 2.29 16.94
CA LEU A 120 -12.67 2.63 16.49
C LEU A 120 -12.70 3.88 15.63
N LEU A 121 -11.83 4.84 15.91
CA LEU A 121 -11.59 5.98 15.03
C LEU A 121 -10.43 5.65 14.09
N GLN A 122 -10.71 5.54 12.79
CA GLN A 122 -9.73 5.15 11.76
C GLN A 122 -9.64 6.19 10.65
N GLU A 123 -8.54 6.19 9.92
CA GLU A 123 -8.41 6.98 8.69
C GLU A 123 -9.36 6.47 7.59
N PHE A 124 -9.94 7.39 6.82
CA PHE A 124 -10.86 7.07 5.74
C PHE A 124 -10.13 6.89 4.40
N ALA A 125 -10.41 5.77 3.73
CA ALA A 125 -9.97 5.52 2.36
C ALA A 125 -11.05 5.98 1.36
N SER A 126 -10.85 7.16 0.77
CA SER A 126 -11.84 7.75 -0.16
C SER A 126 -12.00 6.96 -1.46
N SER A 127 -11.01 6.17 -1.86
CA SER A 127 -11.05 5.34 -3.07
C SER A 127 -11.59 3.93 -2.82
N GLY A 128 -12.09 3.65 -1.61
CA GLY A 128 -12.66 2.36 -1.27
C GLY A 128 -11.62 1.24 -1.14
N SER A 129 -12.06 0.01 -1.38
CA SER A 129 -11.22 -1.18 -1.37
C SER A 129 -10.52 -1.42 -2.71
N LEU A 130 -9.45 -2.21 -2.71
CA LEU A 130 -8.77 -2.66 -3.92
C LEU A 130 -9.73 -3.47 -4.80
N TYR A 131 -10.65 -4.23 -4.19
CA TYR A 131 -11.72 -4.93 -4.91
C TYR A 131 -12.60 -3.96 -5.72
N GLU A 132 -13.04 -2.85 -5.12
CA GLU A 132 -13.83 -1.82 -5.80
C GLU A 132 -13.02 -1.09 -6.89
N LEU A 133 -11.73 -0.82 -6.64
CA LEU A 133 -10.84 -0.23 -7.66
C LEU A 133 -10.72 -1.13 -8.89
N LEU A 134 -10.53 -2.44 -8.70
CA LEU A 134 -10.38 -3.41 -9.79
C LEU A 134 -11.64 -3.52 -10.66
N GLN A 135 -12.82 -3.32 -10.07
CA GLN A 135 -14.12 -3.30 -10.76
C GLN A 135 -14.29 -2.11 -11.70
N ASN A 136 -13.53 -1.04 -11.50
CA ASN A 136 -13.61 0.12 -12.35
C ASN A 136 -12.92 -0.16 -13.69
N GLU A 137 -13.70 -0.36 -14.76
CA GLU A 137 -13.18 -0.65 -16.10
C GLU A 137 -12.27 0.48 -16.64
N ARG A 138 -12.49 1.72 -16.20
CA ARG A 138 -11.65 2.87 -16.58
C ARG A 138 -10.25 2.80 -15.99
N GLU A 139 -10.09 2.06 -14.89
CA GLU A 139 -8.84 1.89 -14.16
C GLU A 139 -8.24 0.51 -14.45
N ALA A 140 -7.95 0.24 -15.73
CA ALA A 140 -7.16 -0.93 -16.07
C ALA A 140 -5.76 -0.81 -15.44
N LEU A 141 -5.50 -1.65 -14.42
CA LEU A 141 -4.24 -1.67 -13.70
C LEU A 141 -3.20 -2.46 -14.50
N ASP A 142 -2.12 -1.77 -14.90
CA ASP A 142 -0.98 -2.42 -15.52
C ASP A 142 -0.26 -3.31 -14.48
N GLU A 143 0.40 -4.39 -14.93
CA GLU A 143 1.08 -5.35 -14.04
C GLU A 143 2.04 -4.65 -13.05
N LYS A 144 2.77 -3.62 -13.50
CA LYS A 144 3.67 -2.83 -12.65
C LYS A 144 2.97 -2.16 -11.47
N VAL A 145 1.75 -1.66 -11.67
CA VAL A 145 0.93 -1.04 -10.63
C VAL A 145 0.54 -2.09 -9.58
N LEU A 146 0.08 -3.26 -10.04
CA LEU A 146 -0.27 -4.38 -9.18
C LEU A 146 0.92 -4.84 -8.34
N ILE A 147 2.10 -5.02 -8.95
CA ILE A 147 3.31 -5.42 -8.23
C ILE A 147 3.69 -4.39 -7.16
N HIS A 148 3.57 -3.10 -7.45
CA HIS A 148 3.83 -2.05 -6.46
C HIS A 148 2.86 -2.14 -5.27
N MET A 149 1.56 -2.34 -5.53
CA MET A 149 0.57 -2.57 -4.46
C MET A 149 0.83 -3.87 -3.69
N PHE A 150 1.22 -4.96 -4.35
CA PHE A 150 1.54 -6.22 -3.69
C PHE A 150 2.76 -6.08 -2.76
N LEU A 151 3.79 -5.33 -3.16
CA LEU A 151 4.93 -5.06 -2.30
C LEU A 151 4.52 -4.33 -1.02
N GLN A 152 3.63 -3.33 -1.12
CA GLN A 152 3.08 -2.62 0.05
C GLN A 152 2.28 -3.54 0.98
N ILE A 153 1.44 -4.42 0.42
CA ILE A 153 0.65 -5.41 1.18
C ILE A 153 1.61 -6.41 1.86
N VAL A 154 2.60 -6.94 1.15
CA VAL A 154 3.59 -7.87 1.71
C VAL A 154 4.39 -7.22 2.84
N GLU A 155 4.76 -5.94 2.73
CA GLU A 155 5.42 -5.21 3.82
C GLU A 155 4.56 -5.14 5.08
N ALA A 156 3.26 -4.82 4.93
CA ALA A 156 2.32 -4.87 6.05
C ALA A 156 2.20 -6.28 6.65
N MET A 157 2.19 -7.32 5.83
CA MET A 157 2.11 -8.70 6.30
C MET A 157 3.39 -9.17 7.02
N ILE A 158 4.58 -8.71 6.59
CA ILE A 158 5.84 -8.92 7.34
C ILE A 158 5.72 -8.28 8.73
N TYR A 159 5.19 -7.05 8.81
CA TYR A 159 4.97 -6.36 10.08
C TYR A 159 3.98 -7.11 10.98
N LEU A 160 2.85 -7.60 10.43
CA LEU A 160 1.89 -8.41 11.19
C LEU A 160 2.54 -9.71 11.70
N ALA A 161 3.24 -10.45 10.84
CA ALA A 161 3.92 -11.69 11.19
C ALA A 161 4.96 -11.48 12.30
N SER A 162 5.79 -10.43 12.21
CA SER A 162 6.77 -10.09 13.26
C SER A 162 6.14 -9.71 14.61
N ASN A 163 4.86 -9.31 14.62
CA ASN A 163 4.08 -9.06 15.82
C ASN A 163 3.23 -10.27 16.26
N ASN A 164 3.46 -11.44 15.67
CA ASN A 164 2.70 -12.68 15.89
C ASN A 164 1.20 -12.51 15.59
N VAL A 165 0.88 -11.73 14.56
CA VAL A 165 -0.48 -11.52 14.09
C VAL A 165 -0.67 -12.25 12.76
N VAL A 166 -1.63 -13.17 12.75
CA VAL A 166 -2.17 -13.78 11.54
C VAL A 166 -3.41 -12.98 11.14
N HIS A 167 -3.53 -12.65 9.86
CA HIS A 167 -4.68 -11.95 9.33
C HIS A 167 -5.90 -12.87 9.24
N GLY A 168 -5.73 -14.04 8.60
CA GLY A 168 -6.76 -15.08 8.46
C GLY A 168 -7.93 -14.75 7.53
N ASP A 169 -7.95 -13.56 6.92
CA ASP A 169 -8.94 -13.13 5.93
C ASP A 169 -8.33 -12.17 4.90
N LEU A 170 -7.12 -12.48 4.41
CA LEU A 170 -6.44 -11.62 3.45
C LEU A 170 -7.05 -11.77 2.05
N ALA A 171 -7.65 -10.68 1.54
CA ALA A 171 -8.31 -10.61 0.23
C ALA A 171 -8.36 -9.14 -0.27
N CYS A 172 -8.61 -8.90 -1.56
CA CYS A 172 -8.65 -7.53 -2.11
C CYS A 172 -9.71 -6.64 -1.43
N ARG A 173 -10.81 -7.22 -0.92
CA ARG A 173 -11.83 -6.47 -0.16
C ARG A 173 -11.34 -5.91 1.17
N ASN A 174 -10.29 -6.51 1.74
CA ASN A 174 -9.68 -6.09 3.02
C ASN A 174 -8.39 -5.29 2.81
N VAL A 175 -8.16 -4.81 1.58
CA VAL A 175 -7.10 -3.86 1.24
C VAL A 175 -7.77 -2.56 0.81
N LEU A 176 -7.48 -1.46 1.49
CA LEU A 176 -8.04 -0.14 1.20
C LEU A 176 -7.09 0.73 0.39
N VAL A 177 -7.62 1.49 -0.55
CA VAL A 177 -6.87 2.39 -1.44
C VAL A 177 -6.98 3.82 -0.92
N PHE A 178 -5.86 4.36 -0.44
CA PHE A 178 -5.79 5.73 0.10
C PHE A 178 -5.40 6.76 -0.96
N ARG A 179 -4.52 6.36 -1.88
CA ARG A 179 -4.11 7.18 -3.02
C ARG A 179 -3.93 6.27 -4.22
N PHE A 180 -4.42 6.74 -5.36
CA PHE A 180 -4.27 6.06 -6.63
C PHE A 180 -3.90 7.06 -7.73
N ASP A 181 -2.78 6.80 -8.41
CA ASP A 181 -2.28 7.51 -9.56
C ASP A 181 -1.64 6.48 -10.51
N ARG A 182 -2.25 6.31 -11.69
CA ARG A 182 -1.80 5.36 -12.70
C ARG A 182 -0.44 5.75 -13.31
N CYS A 183 -0.14 7.04 -13.38
CA CYS A 183 1.08 7.56 -13.99
C CYS A 183 2.25 7.61 -13.01
N HIS A 184 1.97 7.65 -11.70
CA HIS A 184 2.95 7.80 -10.63
C HIS A 184 2.82 6.65 -9.64
N LEU A 185 3.46 5.52 -9.96
CA LEU A 185 3.42 4.29 -9.18
C LEU A 185 3.70 4.51 -7.69
N GLU A 186 4.69 5.35 -7.39
CA GLU A 186 5.19 5.71 -6.07
C GLU A 186 4.18 6.51 -5.22
N LYS A 187 3.16 7.11 -5.85
CA LYS A 187 2.10 7.84 -5.14
C LYS A 187 0.96 6.93 -4.71
N ASN A 188 0.89 5.72 -5.25
CA ASN A 188 -0.14 4.76 -4.88
C ASN A 188 0.08 4.33 -3.42
N ILE A 189 -0.99 4.35 -2.63
CA ILE A 189 -0.94 3.89 -1.24
C ILE A 189 -2.10 2.96 -0.99
N VAL A 190 -1.77 1.72 -0.69
CA VAL A 190 -2.72 0.71 -0.20
C VAL A 190 -2.41 0.34 1.25
N LYS A 191 -3.45 0.01 2.00
CA LYS A 191 -3.34 -0.36 3.41
C LYS A 191 -4.23 -1.54 3.76
N ILE A 192 -3.72 -2.48 4.54
CA ILE A 192 -4.50 -3.61 5.05
C ILE A 192 -5.42 -3.14 6.18
N THR A 193 -6.66 -3.63 6.16
CA THR A 193 -7.67 -3.44 7.22
C THR A 193 -8.18 -4.80 7.73
N ASP A 194 -9.03 -4.79 8.75
CA ASP A 194 -9.74 -5.97 9.25
C ASP A 194 -8.84 -7.17 9.64
N PHE A 195 -7.59 -6.88 9.98
CA PHE A 195 -6.62 -7.81 10.51
C PHE A 195 -6.86 -8.06 12.01
N GLY A 196 -6.63 -9.29 12.49
CA GLY A 196 -6.63 -9.57 13.93
C GLY A 196 -7.86 -10.29 14.47
N LEU A 197 -8.52 -11.08 13.64
CA LEU A 197 -9.68 -11.87 14.04
C LEU A 197 -9.44 -13.40 14.04
N SER A 198 -8.30 -13.89 13.55
CA SER A 198 -7.96 -15.31 13.59
C SER A 198 -7.22 -15.70 14.88
N ARG A 199 -7.97 -16.26 15.84
CA ARG A 199 -7.71 -17.44 16.71
C ARG A 199 -6.38 -17.61 17.48
N HIS A 200 -5.27 -16.96 17.13
CA HIS A 200 -3.94 -17.21 17.69
C HIS A 200 -3.39 -16.12 18.61
N SER A 201 -4.05 -14.96 18.70
CA SER A 201 -3.75 -14.00 19.78
C SER A 201 -4.08 -14.65 21.13
N ALA A 202 -3.22 -14.50 22.15
CA ALA A 202 -3.46 -15.00 23.51
C ALA A 202 -4.84 -14.59 24.11
N LEU A 203 -5.53 -13.65 23.46
CA LEU A 203 -6.93 -13.30 23.69
C LEU A 203 -7.96 -14.41 23.39
N TYR A 204 -7.67 -15.33 22.46
CA TYR A 204 -8.61 -16.34 21.95
C TYR A 204 -8.24 -17.79 22.32
N SER A 205 -7.07 -18.03 22.91
CA SER A 205 -6.63 -19.38 23.34
C SER A 205 -7.51 -20.01 24.44
N MET A 206 -8.46 -19.26 25.02
CA MET A 206 -9.40 -19.73 26.06
C MET A 206 -10.86 -19.39 25.72
N VAL A 207 -11.41 -19.93 24.63
CA VAL A 207 -12.87 -19.87 24.40
C VAL A 207 -13.43 -21.26 24.15
N SER A 208 -14.46 -21.61 24.92
CA SER A 208 -15.40 -22.66 24.52
C SER A 208 -16.08 -22.29 23.19
N SER A 209 -16.24 -23.28 22.32
CA SER A 209 -16.76 -23.23 20.95
C SER A 209 -18.19 -22.70 20.77
N SER A 210 -18.77 -22.02 21.77
CA SER A 210 -20.21 -21.74 21.87
C SER A 210 -20.61 -20.28 21.64
N ALA A 211 -19.65 -19.36 21.44
CA ALA A 211 -19.95 -17.97 21.10
C ALA A 211 -19.78 -17.75 19.58
N CYS A 212 -20.89 -17.67 18.86
CA CYS A 212 -20.90 -17.25 17.45
C CYS A 212 -20.54 -15.75 17.38
N THR A 213 -19.28 -15.47 17.06
CA THR A 213 -18.86 -14.16 16.53
C THR A 213 -18.47 -14.34 15.06
N THR A 214 -18.37 -13.24 14.30
CA THR A 214 -17.90 -13.21 12.90
C THR A 214 -16.55 -13.87 12.65
N LEU A 215 -15.85 -14.20 13.73
CA LEU A 215 -14.52 -14.81 13.83
C LEU A 215 -14.50 -16.31 13.52
N ASN A 216 -15.67 -16.92 13.43
CA ASN A 216 -15.81 -18.36 13.18
C ASN A 216 -16.07 -18.69 11.70
N ILE A 217 -16.22 -17.69 10.83
CA ILE A 217 -16.48 -17.91 9.39
C ILE A 217 -15.13 -17.94 8.66
N VAL A 218 -14.78 -19.10 8.13
CA VAL A 218 -13.59 -19.24 7.29
C VAL A 218 -13.89 -18.70 5.89
N PRO A 219 -13.03 -17.85 5.32
CA PRO A 219 -13.14 -17.43 3.93
C PRO A 219 -12.71 -18.58 3.01
N VAL A 220 -13.60 -19.55 2.79
CA VAL A 220 -13.29 -20.84 2.14
C VAL A 220 -12.50 -20.69 0.84
N ARG A 221 -12.86 -19.69 0.02
CA ARG A 221 -12.27 -19.44 -1.30
C ARG A 221 -10.83 -18.89 -1.27
N TYR A 222 -10.37 -18.42 -0.10
CA TYR A 222 -9.04 -17.84 0.12
C TYR A 222 -8.18 -18.68 1.06
N ALA A 223 -8.80 -19.56 1.86
CA ALA A 223 -8.14 -20.28 2.93
C ALA A 223 -7.22 -21.41 2.43
N ALA A 224 -6.11 -21.60 3.14
CA ALA A 224 -5.13 -22.63 2.86
C ALA A 224 -5.65 -24.05 3.17
N PRO A 225 -5.11 -25.11 2.53
CA PRO A 225 -5.55 -26.50 2.75
C PRO A 225 -5.58 -26.93 4.22
N GLU A 226 -4.57 -26.58 5.01
CA GLU A 226 -4.48 -26.91 6.44
C GLU A 226 -5.55 -26.22 7.28
N VAL A 227 -5.96 -25.01 6.89
CA VAL A 227 -7.05 -24.27 7.54
C VAL A 227 -8.40 -24.87 7.17
N LEU A 228 -8.55 -25.36 5.94
CA LEU A 228 -9.78 -26.02 5.48
C LEU A 228 -9.96 -27.43 6.06
N LEU A 229 -8.86 -28.15 6.30
CA LEU A 229 -8.87 -29.50 6.88
C LEU A 229 -9.42 -29.52 8.31
N ASP A 230 -8.93 -28.60 9.15
CA ASP A 230 -9.43 -28.41 10.51
C ASP A 230 -9.47 -26.93 10.82
N SER A 231 -10.59 -26.33 10.41
CA SER A 231 -10.84 -24.92 10.64
C SER A 231 -11.00 -24.60 12.11
N ALA A 232 -11.36 -25.57 12.97
CA ALA A 232 -11.55 -25.38 14.41
C ALA A 232 -10.20 -25.21 15.12
N ASN A 233 -9.16 -25.90 14.66
CA ASN A 233 -7.83 -25.83 15.23
C ASN A 233 -7.11 -24.51 14.88
N SER A 234 -6.94 -23.65 15.89
CA SER A 234 -6.27 -22.38 15.75
C SER A 234 -4.82 -22.49 15.28
N THR A 235 -4.12 -23.60 15.54
CA THR A 235 -2.70 -23.76 15.18
C THR A 235 -2.47 -23.86 13.67
N ASN A 236 -3.52 -24.11 12.89
CA ASN A 236 -3.44 -24.14 11.42
C ASN A 236 -3.36 -22.73 10.82
N TYR A 237 -3.76 -21.70 11.59
CA TYR A 237 -3.64 -20.30 11.19
C TYR A 237 -2.25 -19.79 11.53
N THR A 238 -1.44 -19.61 10.49
CA THR A 238 -0.03 -19.23 10.58
C THR A 238 0.31 -18.17 9.52
N GLU A 239 1.52 -17.58 9.60
CA GLU A 239 2.07 -16.77 8.52
C GLU A 239 1.96 -17.50 7.16
N LYS A 240 2.21 -18.81 7.12
CA LYS A 240 2.17 -19.61 5.89
C LYS A 240 0.76 -19.79 5.33
N SER A 241 -0.26 -19.77 6.18
CA SER A 241 -1.67 -19.76 5.74
C SER A 241 -2.08 -18.40 5.15
N ASP A 242 -1.54 -17.30 5.69
CA ASP A 242 -1.71 -15.97 5.10
C ASP A 242 -0.93 -15.82 3.79
N VAL A 243 0.25 -16.43 3.66
CA VAL A 243 0.99 -16.46 2.39
C VAL A 243 0.16 -17.13 1.28
N TYR A 244 -0.54 -18.22 1.60
CA TYR A 244 -1.47 -18.85 0.65
C TYR A 244 -2.58 -17.86 0.24
N SER A 245 -3.19 -17.20 1.22
CA SER A 245 -4.25 -16.20 1.00
C SER A 245 -3.75 -15.01 0.17
N MET A 246 -2.49 -14.59 0.38
CA MET A 246 -1.84 -13.56 -0.44
C MET A 246 -1.73 -13.98 -1.90
N GLY A 247 -1.43 -15.26 -2.19
CA GLY A 247 -1.45 -15.78 -3.56
C GLY A 247 -2.84 -15.68 -4.21
N VAL A 248 -3.89 -16.01 -3.45
CA VAL A 248 -5.29 -15.88 -3.93
C VAL A 248 -5.65 -14.41 -4.16
N LEU A 249 -5.22 -13.50 -3.27
CA LEU A 249 -5.39 -12.05 -3.45
C LEU A 249 -4.69 -11.55 -4.72
N MET A 250 -3.45 -11.98 -4.99
CA MET A 250 -2.76 -11.63 -6.23
C MET A 250 -3.54 -12.13 -7.45
N TRP A 251 -4.05 -13.37 -7.41
CA TRP A 251 -4.87 -13.94 -8.47
C TRP A 251 -6.17 -13.15 -8.70
N GLU A 252 -6.87 -12.78 -7.62
CA GLU A 252 -8.08 -11.94 -7.64
C GLU A 252 -7.80 -10.57 -8.27
N ALA A 253 -6.64 -9.98 -7.97
CA ALA A 253 -6.21 -8.74 -8.57
C ALA A 253 -5.90 -8.88 -10.07
N TYR A 254 -5.17 -9.92 -10.48
CA TYR A 254 -4.86 -10.15 -11.90
C TYR A 254 -6.11 -10.44 -12.74
N THR A 255 -7.04 -11.22 -12.23
CA THR A 255 -8.29 -11.53 -12.93
C THR A 255 -9.26 -10.38 -13.01
N ARG A 256 -8.96 -9.24 -12.36
CA ARG A 256 -9.87 -8.13 -12.13
C ARG A 256 -11.10 -8.64 -11.41
N PHE A 257 -11.01 -8.75 -10.08
CA PHE A 257 -12.13 -8.98 -9.15
C PHE A 257 -12.96 -10.26 -9.38
N LEU A 258 -12.49 -11.23 -10.20
CA LEU A 258 -13.19 -12.50 -10.31
C LEU A 258 -13.15 -13.22 -8.96
N MET A 259 -14.31 -13.73 -8.56
CA MET A 259 -14.41 -14.58 -7.38
C MET A 259 -13.51 -15.81 -7.58
N PRO A 260 -12.60 -16.13 -6.64
CA PRO A 260 -11.84 -17.37 -6.71
C PRO A 260 -12.79 -18.57 -6.76
N TRP A 261 -12.54 -19.51 -7.68
CA TRP A 261 -13.38 -20.68 -7.93
C TRP A 261 -14.82 -20.33 -8.34
N ALA A 262 -15.00 -19.26 -9.13
CA ALA A 262 -16.31 -18.76 -9.56
C ALA A 262 -17.18 -19.81 -10.29
N ASP A 263 -16.55 -20.82 -10.89
CA ASP A 263 -17.19 -21.94 -11.57
C ASP A 263 -17.79 -22.99 -10.62
N ILE A 264 -17.51 -22.89 -9.32
CA ILE A 264 -17.95 -23.83 -8.29
C ILE A 264 -18.90 -23.10 -7.33
N GLU A 265 -20.17 -23.52 -7.33
CA GLU A 265 -21.22 -22.93 -6.48
C GLU A 265 -21.10 -23.38 -5.01
N ASN A 266 -20.78 -24.66 -4.77
CA ASN A 266 -20.74 -25.24 -3.43
C ASN A 266 -19.34 -25.16 -2.82
N ASP A 267 -19.21 -24.40 -1.73
CA ASP A 267 -17.95 -24.24 -1.00
C ASP A 267 -17.35 -25.57 -0.50
N ASN A 268 -18.16 -26.61 -0.22
CA ASN A 268 -17.64 -27.93 0.16
C ASN A 268 -16.92 -28.67 -0.98
N ASP A 269 -17.26 -28.38 -2.24
CA ASP A 269 -16.55 -28.92 -3.39
C ASP A 269 -15.21 -28.22 -3.57
N ILE A 270 -15.15 -26.90 -3.29
CA ILE A 270 -13.91 -26.12 -3.26
C ILE A 270 -12.96 -26.67 -2.19
N VAL A 271 -13.47 -26.90 -0.98
CA VAL A 271 -12.69 -27.50 0.12
C VAL A 271 -12.05 -28.82 -0.32
N ARG A 272 -12.83 -29.73 -0.91
CA ARG A 272 -12.32 -31.03 -1.37
C ARG A 272 -11.22 -30.86 -2.43
N ARG A 273 -11.42 -30.00 -3.42
CA ARG A 273 -10.45 -29.74 -4.50
C ARG A 273 -9.15 -29.14 -3.97
N VAL A 274 -9.24 -28.10 -3.14
CA VAL A 274 -8.06 -27.43 -2.56
C VAL A 274 -7.23 -28.41 -1.71
N ILE A 275 -7.89 -29.25 -0.91
CA ILE A 275 -7.25 -30.29 -0.11
C ILE A 275 -6.57 -31.35 -1.00
N GLN A 276 -7.18 -31.71 -2.13
CA GLN A 276 -6.63 -32.68 -3.09
C GLN A 276 -5.47 -32.12 -3.93
N GLY A 277 -5.23 -30.81 -3.90
CA GLY A 277 -4.11 -30.18 -4.60
C GLY A 277 -4.50 -29.34 -5.81
N ASP A 278 -5.79 -29.21 -6.14
CA ASP A 278 -6.24 -28.34 -7.21
C ASP A 278 -5.87 -26.89 -6.92
N ARG A 279 -5.51 -26.13 -7.96
CA ARG A 279 -5.16 -24.71 -7.89
C ARG A 279 -5.88 -23.90 -8.96
N LEU A 280 -6.02 -22.60 -8.70
CA LEU A 280 -6.59 -21.65 -9.67
C LEU A 280 -5.71 -21.59 -10.93
N PRO A 281 -6.29 -21.39 -12.12
CA PRO A 281 -5.53 -21.31 -13.37
C PRO A 281 -4.80 -19.97 -13.52
N GLN A 282 -3.79 -19.91 -14.39
CA GLN A 282 -3.08 -18.65 -14.66
C GLN A 282 -3.99 -17.61 -15.32
N PRO A 283 -4.11 -16.39 -14.77
CA PRO A 283 -4.79 -15.28 -15.44
C PRO A 283 -4.04 -14.84 -16.70
N SER A 284 -4.76 -14.48 -17.77
CA SER A 284 -4.15 -14.01 -19.03
C SER A 284 -3.37 -12.69 -18.88
N SER A 285 -3.71 -11.89 -17.88
CA SER A 285 -3.04 -10.64 -17.52
C SER A 285 -1.78 -10.83 -16.66
N CYS A 286 -1.54 -12.04 -16.14
CA CYS A 286 -0.40 -12.34 -15.28
C CYS A 286 0.74 -12.94 -16.11
N SER A 287 1.87 -12.24 -16.20
CA SER A 287 3.03 -12.77 -16.90
C SER A 287 3.59 -14.03 -16.22
N GLN A 288 4.21 -14.90 -17.03
CA GLN A 288 4.76 -16.17 -16.56
C GLN A 288 5.74 -16.05 -15.39
N PRO A 289 6.63 -15.04 -15.33
CA PRO A 289 7.55 -14.90 -14.21
C PRO A 289 6.84 -14.64 -12.88
N TYR A 290 5.83 -13.76 -12.84
CA TYR A 290 5.06 -13.51 -11.62
C TYR A 290 4.12 -14.66 -11.28
N TRP A 291 3.54 -15.32 -12.30
CA TRP A 291 2.75 -16.53 -12.08
C TRP A 291 3.56 -17.62 -11.36
N SER A 292 4.81 -17.81 -11.78
CA SER A 292 5.73 -18.76 -11.14
C SER A 292 6.02 -18.42 -9.67
N ILE A 293 5.89 -17.16 -9.26
CA ILE A 293 6.00 -16.73 -7.85
C ILE A 293 4.69 -17.00 -7.12
N ILE A 294 3.54 -16.66 -7.71
CA ILE A 294 2.21 -16.88 -7.12
C ILE A 294 2.00 -18.36 -6.81
N VAL A 295 2.30 -19.26 -7.75
CA VAL A 295 2.12 -20.71 -7.56
C VAL A 295 2.92 -21.24 -6.37
N LYS A 296 4.10 -20.68 -6.06
CA LYS A 296 4.89 -21.07 -4.87
C LYS A 296 4.16 -20.79 -3.56
N THR A 297 3.33 -19.75 -3.51
CA THR A 297 2.52 -19.43 -2.32
C THR A 297 1.44 -20.48 -2.05
N TRP A 298 1.10 -21.31 -3.05
CA TRP A 298 0.09 -22.35 -2.94
C TRP A 298 0.65 -23.77 -2.82
N ALA A 299 1.90 -23.93 -2.38
CA ALA A 299 2.43 -25.26 -2.07
C ALA A 299 1.52 -25.98 -1.05
N GLN A 300 1.32 -27.28 -1.24
CA GLN A 300 0.42 -28.07 -0.38
C GLN A 300 0.90 -28.05 1.07
N SER A 301 2.19 -28.32 1.28
CA SER A 301 2.83 -28.18 2.59
C SER A 301 3.06 -26.70 2.91
N PRO A 302 2.68 -26.22 4.11
CA PRO A 302 2.98 -24.86 4.56
C PRO A 302 4.48 -24.53 4.58
N THR A 303 5.34 -25.51 4.84
CA THR A 303 6.81 -25.33 4.91
C THR A 303 7.43 -24.98 3.57
N ASP A 304 6.81 -25.42 2.47
CA ASP A 304 7.33 -25.26 1.12
C ASP A 304 6.92 -23.91 0.51
N ARG A 305 6.00 -23.20 1.17
CA ARG A 305 5.62 -21.84 0.81
C ARG A 305 6.72 -20.88 1.26
N PRO A 306 6.99 -19.77 0.53
CA PRO A 306 7.88 -18.73 1.02
C PRO A 306 7.32 -18.09 2.31
N THR A 307 8.18 -17.47 3.10
CA THR A 307 7.78 -16.45 4.10
C THR A 307 7.39 -15.16 3.38
N PHE A 308 6.74 -14.22 4.07
CA PHE A 308 6.47 -12.91 3.46
C PHE A 308 7.75 -12.17 3.09
N SER A 309 8.82 -12.31 3.87
CA SER A 309 10.13 -11.72 3.57
C SER A 309 10.73 -12.29 2.28
N GLU A 310 10.67 -13.60 2.08
CA GLU A 310 11.12 -14.25 0.84
C GLU A 310 10.21 -13.87 -0.34
N LEU A 311 8.90 -13.81 -0.14
CA LEU A 311 7.95 -13.40 -1.17
C LEU A 311 8.22 -11.95 -1.62
N LYS A 312 8.50 -11.03 -0.68
CA LYS A 312 8.92 -9.66 -0.99
C LYS A 312 10.15 -9.66 -1.89
N HIS A 313 11.16 -10.45 -1.52
CA HIS A 313 12.40 -10.54 -2.29
C HIS A 313 12.16 -11.07 -3.70
N LEU A 314 11.37 -12.14 -3.85
CA LEU A 314 11.02 -12.72 -5.16
C LEU A 314 10.29 -11.72 -6.06
N LEU A 315 9.28 -11.02 -5.51
CA LEU A 315 8.53 -10.01 -6.26
C LEU A 315 9.40 -8.82 -6.66
N ALA A 316 10.21 -8.31 -5.73
CA ALA A 316 11.11 -7.19 -5.98
C ALA A 316 12.19 -7.55 -6.99
N GLU A 317 12.84 -8.70 -6.84
CA GLU A 317 13.84 -9.18 -7.79
C GLU A 317 13.26 -9.29 -9.20
N GLN A 318 12.08 -9.90 -9.33
CA GLN A 318 11.41 -10.02 -10.63
C GLN A 318 11.03 -8.65 -11.22
N TYR A 319 10.59 -7.71 -10.38
CA TYR A 319 10.34 -6.33 -10.80
C TYR A 319 11.59 -5.65 -11.35
N TYR A 320 12.74 -5.75 -10.65
CA TYR A 320 13.99 -5.17 -11.11
C TYR A 320 14.58 -5.86 -12.35
N ARG A 321 14.37 -7.17 -12.51
CA ARG A 321 14.75 -7.90 -13.74
C ARG A 321 13.99 -7.41 -14.98
N GLY A 322 12.75 -6.95 -14.80
CA GLY A 322 11.95 -6.34 -15.87
C GLY A 322 12.35 -4.90 -16.21
N ILE A 323 13.19 -4.25 -15.40
CA ILE A 323 13.74 -2.93 -15.69
C ILE A 323 15.01 -3.11 -16.54
N PRO A 324 15.06 -2.58 -17.78
CA PRO A 324 16.26 -2.65 -18.59
C PRO A 324 17.46 -2.08 -17.84
N ARG A 325 18.65 -2.70 -17.95
CA ARG A 325 19.85 -2.29 -17.20
C ARG A 325 20.18 -0.80 -17.38
N TRP A 326 19.86 -0.22 -18.54
CA TRP A 326 20.05 1.21 -18.82
C TRP A 326 19.05 2.16 -18.13
N LYS A 327 18.06 1.64 -17.40
CA LYS A 327 17.12 2.39 -16.55
C LYS A 327 17.23 2.03 -15.06
N GLN A 328 18.11 1.11 -14.69
CA GLN A 328 18.26 0.73 -13.28
C GLN A 328 18.94 1.86 -12.50
N ILE A 329 18.37 2.22 -11.35
CA ILE A 329 18.84 3.30 -10.49
C ILE A 329 19.46 2.68 -9.24
N ALA A 330 20.69 3.05 -8.92
CA ALA A 330 21.37 2.66 -7.69
C ALA A 330 21.47 3.86 -6.72
N PRO A 331 21.70 3.62 -5.41
CA PRO A 331 21.96 4.69 -4.45
C PRO A 331 23.20 5.52 -4.79
N GLY A 332 23.10 6.85 -4.66
CA GLY A 332 24.17 7.82 -4.89
C GLY A 332 23.96 8.70 -6.12
N ILE A 333 25.06 9.11 -6.76
CA ILE A 333 25.06 9.98 -7.95
C ILE A 333 24.66 9.17 -9.19
N CYS A 334 23.71 9.68 -9.96
CA CYS A 334 23.25 9.10 -11.22
C CYS A 334 23.31 10.14 -12.33
N LEU A 335 23.98 9.84 -13.44
CA LEU A 335 24.01 10.70 -14.63
C LEU A 335 23.04 10.18 -15.69
N GLU A 336 22.48 11.09 -16.49
CA GLU A 336 21.53 10.76 -17.55
C GLU A 336 22.02 11.31 -18.89
N GLY A 337 22.00 10.50 -19.94
CA GLY A 337 22.28 10.95 -21.31
C GLY A 337 21.81 9.94 -22.36
N PRO A 338 21.59 10.35 -23.62
CA PRO A 338 21.18 9.44 -24.68
C PRO A 338 22.35 8.54 -25.13
N CYS A 339 22.08 7.27 -25.39
CA CYS A 339 23.07 6.40 -26.03
C CYS A 339 23.09 6.68 -27.55
N SER A 340 24.29 6.93 -28.11
CA SER A 340 24.50 7.19 -29.55
C SER A 340 24.79 5.94 -30.38
N ASN A 341 25.00 4.78 -29.74
CA ASN A 341 25.31 3.53 -30.42
C ASN A 341 24.04 2.89 -31.01
N GLN A 342 23.91 2.88 -32.33
CA GLN A 342 22.74 2.33 -33.05
C GLN A 342 22.50 0.83 -32.81
N LEU A 343 23.54 0.08 -32.38
CA LEU A 343 23.43 -1.35 -32.07
C LEU A 343 23.03 -1.62 -30.62
N CYS A 344 22.92 -0.59 -29.78
CA CYS A 344 22.57 -0.70 -28.38
C CYS A 344 21.05 -0.75 -28.20
N GLU A 345 20.55 -1.63 -27.33
CA GLU A 345 19.12 -1.72 -26.99
C GLU A 345 18.53 -0.39 -26.50
N ALA A 346 19.34 0.43 -25.83
CA ALA A 346 18.94 1.74 -25.32
C ALA A 346 18.86 2.84 -26.41
N TYR A 347 19.30 2.55 -27.64
CA TYR A 347 19.31 3.53 -28.72
C TYR A 347 17.89 4.01 -29.03
N ASN A 348 17.70 5.34 -29.02
CA ASN A 348 16.42 5.98 -29.28
C ASN A 348 15.28 5.60 -28.30
N GLN A 349 15.61 5.03 -27.13
CA GLN A 349 14.66 4.68 -26.06
C GLN A 349 14.65 5.71 -24.90
N GLY A 350 15.32 6.86 -25.10
CA GLY A 350 15.50 7.93 -24.10
C GLY A 350 16.88 7.93 -23.44
N ASN A 351 17.00 8.59 -22.29
CA ASN A 351 18.28 8.67 -21.56
C ASN A 351 18.59 7.35 -20.85
N VAL A 352 19.86 6.91 -20.93
CA VAL A 352 20.40 5.87 -20.06
C VAL A 352 20.80 6.47 -18.72
N ILE A 353 20.76 5.66 -17.67
CA ILE A 353 21.17 6.03 -16.32
C ILE A 353 22.54 5.41 -16.03
N ILE A 354 23.51 6.26 -15.68
CA ILE A 354 24.88 5.88 -15.34
C ILE A 354 25.05 6.09 -13.85
N CYS A 355 25.06 5.01 -13.09
CA CYS A 355 25.16 5.07 -11.63
C CYS A 355 26.63 5.14 -11.21
N LEU A 356 27.04 6.28 -10.66
CA LEU A 356 28.39 6.50 -10.14
C LEU A 356 28.54 6.13 -8.66
N GLY A 357 27.42 6.02 -7.94
CA GLY A 357 27.38 5.58 -6.54
C GLY A 357 27.71 6.68 -5.53
N MET A 358 28.12 6.25 -4.33
CA MET A 358 28.47 7.13 -3.21
C MET A 358 29.89 7.66 -3.37
N ARG A 359 30.03 8.82 -4.02
CA ARG A 359 31.34 9.45 -4.25
C ARG A 359 31.24 10.96 -4.41
N GLU A 360 32.41 11.58 -4.52
CA GLU A 360 32.56 12.90 -5.13
C GLU A 360 32.73 12.74 -6.65
N PHE A 361 32.16 13.66 -7.42
CA PHE A 361 32.24 13.70 -8.88
C PHE A 361 32.25 15.14 -9.40
N ASP A 362 33.32 15.55 -10.08
CA ASP A 362 33.40 16.82 -10.79
C ASP A 362 32.82 16.67 -12.20
N VAL A 363 31.61 17.17 -12.42
CA VAL A 363 30.90 17.06 -13.70
C VAL A 363 31.69 17.66 -14.85
N VAL A 364 32.38 18.78 -14.62
CA VAL A 364 33.11 19.48 -15.69
C VAL A 364 34.44 18.80 -15.97
N GLY A 365 35.12 18.32 -14.93
CA GLY A 365 36.45 17.73 -15.03
C GLY A 365 36.48 16.23 -15.32
N GLU A 366 35.43 15.49 -14.94
CA GLU A 366 35.40 14.03 -14.99
C GLU A 366 34.38 13.48 -15.97
N SER A 367 33.42 14.25 -16.53
CA SER A 367 32.42 13.70 -17.47
C SER A 367 33.01 13.46 -18.86
N ASP A 368 33.75 12.37 -19.00
CA ASP A 368 34.47 12.01 -20.22
C ASP A 368 34.24 10.54 -20.64
N GLU A 369 34.93 10.12 -21.70
CA GLU A 369 34.84 8.77 -22.28
C GLU A 369 35.25 7.64 -21.32
N THR A 370 35.95 7.96 -20.22
CA THR A 370 36.42 6.97 -19.25
C THR A 370 35.43 6.72 -18.13
N THR A 371 34.67 7.73 -17.73
CA THR A 371 33.76 7.70 -16.58
C THR A 371 32.29 7.55 -16.95
N THR A 372 31.87 8.12 -18.09
CA THR A 372 30.45 8.22 -18.46
C THR A 372 30.14 7.27 -19.61
N LYS A 373 29.97 6.00 -19.26
CA LYS A 373 29.72 4.93 -20.22
C LYS A 373 28.30 4.39 -20.12
N CYS A 374 27.73 4.09 -21.28
CA CYS A 374 26.45 3.40 -21.37
C CYS A 374 26.57 2.02 -20.67
N PRO A 375 25.65 1.67 -19.75
CA PRO A 375 25.71 0.40 -19.02
C PRO A 375 25.43 -0.84 -19.89
N MET A 376 24.98 -0.64 -21.14
CA MET A 376 24.67 -1.72 -22.07
C MET A 376 25.82 -2.01 -23.04
N CYS A 377 26.40 -0.97 -23.64
CA CYS A 377 27.39 -1.11 -24.70
C CYS A 377 28.76 -0.51 -24.37
N SER A 378 28.93 0.06 -23.17
CA SER A 378 30.17 0.68 -22.69
C SER A 378 30.70 1.86 -23.54
N MET A 379 29.93 2.34 -24.52
CA MET A 379 30.23 3.54 -25.29
C MET A 379 30.04 4.80 -24.44
N TYR A 380 30.83 5.83 -24.72
CA TYR A 380 30.68 7.15 -24.10
C TYR A 380 29.26 7.71 -24.28
N VAL A 381 28.76 8.35 -23.24
CA VAL A 381 27.47 9.02 -23.20
C VAL A 381 27.67 10.45 -22.74
N GLU A 382 27.38 11.40 -23.61
CA GLU A 382 27.32 12.81 -23.24
C GLU A 382 26.16 13.02 -22.26
N THR A 383 26.49 13.39 -21.02
CA THR A 383 25.52 13.52 -19.94
C THR A 383 24.79 14.86 -20.02
N LYS A 384 23.46 14.81 -19.91
CA LYS A 384 22.55 15.97 -20.01
C LYS A 384 21.97 16.38 -18.66
N ALA A 385 21.92 15.45 -17.71
CA ALA A 385 21.43 15.72 -16.37
C ALA A 385 22.16 14.85 -15.35
N CYS A 386 22.10 15.31 -14.10
CA CYS A 386 22.52 14.55 -12.94
C CYS A 386 21.36 14.47 -11.96
N ALA A 387 21.25 13.36 -11.26
CA ALA A 387 20.28 13.11 -10.22
C ALA A 387 20.92 12.39 -9.04
N PHE A 388 20.19 12.37 -7.93
CA PHE A 388 20.55 11.70 -6.70
C PHE A 388 19.44 10.72 -6.30
N ASN A 389 19.82 9.63 -5.64
CA ASN A 389 18.87 8.61 -5.19
C ASN A 389 19.36 7.96 -3.90
N LYS A 390 18.48 7.80 -2.89
CA LYS A 390 18.77 7.08 -1.63
C LYS A 390 20.10 7.47 -0.98
N CYS A 391 20.36 8.77 -0.85
CA CYS A 391 21.63 9.30 -0.34
C CYS A 391 21.47 10.67 0.34
N ARG A 392 22.44 11.02 1.19
CA ARG A 392 22.71 12.42 1.55
C ARG A 392 23.54 13.04 0.43
N ARG A 393 23.15 14.22 -0.05
CA ARG A 393 23.83 14.88 -1.17
C ARG A 393 24.10 16.36 -0.93
N ARG A 394 25.16 16.87 -1.51
CA ARG A 394 25.43 18.31 -1.64
C ARG A 394 26.15 18.60 -2.95
N TRP A 395 26.26 19.87 -3.30
CA TRP A 395 27.03 20.30 -4.44
C TRP A 395 27.79 21.58 -4.17
N SER A 396 28.87 21.79 -4.90
CA SER A 396 29.64 23.03 -4.90
C SER A 396 30.21 23.29 -6.28
N GLY A 397 30.53 24.53 -6.60
CA GLY A 397 31.12 24.83 -7.89
C GLY A 397 31.60 26.26 -8.04
N ILE A 398 32.17 26.52 -9.21
CA ILE A 398 32.74 27.79 -9.61
C ILE A 398 32.07 28.22 -10.90
N LYS A 399 31.29 29.30 -10.85
CA LYS A 399 30.66 29.93 -12.02
C LYS A 399 31.59 30.99 -12.61
N GLN A 400 31.70 31.02 -13.93
CA GLN A 400 32.42 32.04 -14.69
C GLN A 400 31.41 32.94 -15.42
N PRO A 401 31.23 34.21 -14.98
CA PRO A 401 30.53 35.23 -15.75
C PRO A 401 31.29 35.57 -17.03
N TRP A 402 30.56 36.04 -18.05
CA TRP A 402 31.18 36.47 -19.32
C TRP A 402 32.17 37.63 -19.09
N ASN A 403 31.79 38.59 -18.24
CA ASN A 403 32.60 39.74 -17.85
C ASN A 403 32.68 39.87 -16.33
N GLY A 404 33.46 39.03 -15.65
CA GLY A 404 33.59 39.10 -14.19
C GLY A 404 34.56 38.07 -13.57
N GLN A 405 34.80 38.22 -12.27
CA GLN A 405 35.58 37.24 -11.51
C GLN A 405 34.77 35.96 -11.26
N PRO A 406 35.44 34.79 -11.12
CA PRO A 406 34.76 33.54 -10.80
C PRO A 406 34.03 33.61 -9.46
N ILE A 407 32.82 33.07 -9.40
CA ILE A 407 31.97 33.07 -8.21
C ILE A 407 31.89 31.64 -7.66
N ARG A 408 32.20 31.45 -6.38
CA ARG A 408 32.01 30.18 -5.69
C ARG A 408 30.60 30.08 -5.14
N VAL A 409 29.97 28.94 -5.37
CA VAL A 409 28.61 28.63 -4.92
C VAL A 409 28.58 27.21 -4.37
N SER A 410 27.70 26.97 -3.40
CA SER A 410 27.53 25.65 -2.78
C SER A 410 26.17 25.53 -2.13
N GLU A 411 25.77 24.29 -1.87
CA GLU A 411 24.58 23.95 -1.12
C GLU A 411 24.94 23.07 0.09
N ASP A 412 24.19 23.22 1.17
CA ASP A 412 24.30 22.34 2.33
C ASP A 412 23.77 20.92 2.02
N TRP A 413 24.09 19.99 2.91
CA TRP A 413 23.63 18.61 2.80
C TRP A 413 22.10 18.53 2.84
N LYS A 414 21.54 17.80 1.86
CA LYS A 414 20.12 17.43 1.80
C LYS A 414 19.97 15.90 1.76
N ILE A 415 18.85 15.42 2.28
CA ILE A 415 18.50 13.99 2.28
C ILE A 415 17.64 13.72 1.06
N VAL A 416 18.01 12.71 0.28
CA VAL A 416 17.24 12.17 -0.84
C VAL A 416 16.87 10.74 -0.50
N ASP A 417 15.61 10.52 -0.13
CA ASP A 417 15.12 9.21 0.33
C ASP A 417 14.71 8.35 -0.88
N ASP A 418 13.43 8.38 -1.28
CA ASP A 418 12.90 7.56 -2.39
C ASP A 418 12.61 8.33 -3.69
N GLU A 419 12.81 9.64 -3.73
CA GLU A 419 12.65 10.43 -4.96
C GLU A 419 13.96 10.50 -5.77
N TYR A 420 13.90 10.16 -7.06
CA TYR A 420 15.00 10.39 -7.99
C TYR A 420 15.14 11.90 -8.28
N GLU A 421 15.91 12.60 -7.43
CA GLU A 421 15.99 14.05 -7.41
C GLU A 421 16.99 14.55 -8.47
N ARG A 422 16.50 15.15 -9.55
CA ARG A 422 17.33 15.79 -10.57
C ARG A 422 17.90 17.11 -10.06
N PHE A 423 19.18 17.32 -10.30
CA PHE A 423 19.80 18.62 -10.12
C PHE A 423 19.19 19.62 -11.09
N THR A 424 18.53 20.64 -10.56
CA THR A 424 18.05 21.80 -11.32
C THR A 424 18.85 23.02 -10.92
N GLU A 425 19.53 23.62 -11.89
CA GLU A 425 20.15 24.92 -11.69
C GLU A 425 19.07 26.02 -11.72
N ASP A 426 19.13 26.95 -10.76
CA ASP A 426 18.39 28.21 -10.85
C ASP A 426 18.98 29.05 -11.99
N ARG A 427 18.24 29.19 -13.10
CA ARG A 427 18.68 29.79 -14.37
C ARG A 427 18.68 31.32 -14.37
N SER A 428 19.02 31.96 -13.25
CA SER A 428 19.18 33.41 -13.22
C SER A 428 20.54 33.82 -13.81
N GLY A 429 20.56 34.15 -15.11
CA GLY A 429 21.69 34.77 -15.84
C GLY A 429 22.54 33.82 -16.71
N THR A 430 23.39 34.39 -17.57
CA THR A 430 24.28 33.66 -18.49
C THR A 430 25.67 33.44 -17.86
N PHE A 431 25.94 32.23 -17.36
CA PHE A 431 27.22 31.84 -16.76
C PHE A 431 27.62 30.44 -17.24
N ASN A 432 28.93 30.13 -17.27
CA ASN A 432 29.45 28.78 -17.51
C ASN A 432 30.07 28.21 -16.24
N TRP A 433 29.90 26.91 -16.00
CA TRP A 433 30.59 26.22 -14.90
C TRP A 433 32.06 25.98 -15.28
N ARG A 434 32.99 26.46 -14.45
CA ARG A 434 34.40 26.03 -14.49
C ARG A 434 34.61 24.73 -13.74
N GLN A 435 33.80 24.50 -12.71
CA GLN A 435 33.82 23.31 -11.88
C GLN A 435 32.43 23.16 -11.27
N LEU A 436 31.90 21.94 -11.28
CA LEU A 436 30.67 21.60 -10.60
C LEU A 436 30.84 20.22 -9.97
N LYS A 437 30.97 20.19 -8.64
CA LYS A 437 31.21 18.99 -7.86
C LYS A 437 29.93 18.56 -7.17
N PHE A 438 29.60 17.28 -7.35
CA PHE A 438 28.56 16.59 -6.63
C PHE A 438 29.16 15.63 -5.61
N GLU A 439 28.54 15.54 -4.45
CA GLU A 439 28.94 14.63 -3.39
C GLU A 439 27.72 13.85 -2.90
N ALA A 440 27.83 12.52 -2.85
CA ALA A 440 26.83 11.65 -2.28
C ALA A 440 27.42 10.76 -1.17
N LYS A 441 26.70 10.64 -0.05
CA LYS A 441 27.02 9.79 1.09
C LYS A 441 25.82 8.90 1.46
N PRO A 442 26.03 7.73 2.10
CA PRO A 442 24.94 6.91 2.63
C PRO A 442 24.03 7.72 3.55
N LEU A 443 22.73 7.38 3.61
CA LEU A 443 21.73 8.04 4.48
C LEU A 443 22.14 8.08 5.95
#